data_AF-A0A7T0KMG6-F1
#
_entry.id   AF-A0A7T0KMG6-F1
#
_cell.length_a   1.000
_cell.length_b   1.000
_cell.length_c   1.000
_cell.angle_alpha   90.00
_cell.angle_beta   90.00
_cell.angle_gamma   90.00
#
_symmetry.space_group_name_H-M   'P 1'
#
loop_
_entity.id
_entity.type
_entity.pdbx_description
1 polymer ?
#
loop_
_entity_poly.entity_id
_entity_poly.type
_entity_poly.pdbx_seq_one_letter_code
_entity_poly.pdbx_strand_id
1 'polypeptide(L)'
;MSEHGEASLEELVDTFVGDLTRSLNAFAGECPPFKTTVVNSSQTRGLVNIRFDQSEEAPGALLLKSRGQGVLSLAVTIGCTWDSASRFLAVEKSSFAVYPYDEVTKEPLFRVEYVRGSNKYRPSSHFHVHAHRDEFTHLMSFAAKVDVEKQGKLEDYFKKGKKLSSFHFPTGGP
;
A
#
# COMPACT_ATOMS: atom_id res chain seq x y z
N MET A 1 28.46 -31.70 -8.87
CA MET A 1 28.43 -30.51 -8.01
C MET A 1 27.87 -29.39 -8.88
N SER A 2 26.60 -29.05 -8.72
CA SER A 2 25.91 -28.07 -9.56
C SER A 2 26.14 -26.67 -8.99
N GLU A 3 26.88 -25.85 -9.73
CA GLU A 3 26.93 -24.40 -9.56
C GLU A 3 25.55 -23.82 -9.90
N HIS A 4 24.69 -23.65 -8.90
CA HIS A 4 23.64 -22.64 -8.95
C HIS A 4 24.22 -21.43 -8.24
N GLY A 5 24.52 -20.37 -8.99
CA GLY A 5 24.96 -19.10 -8.41
C GLY A 5 23.97 -18.64 -7.36
N GLU A 6 24.44 -18.30 -6.16
CA GLU A 6 23.60 -17.68 -5.14
C GLU A 6 23.10 -16.34 -5.70
N ALA A 7 21.78 -16.22 -5.88
CA ALA A 7 21.18 -14.98 -6.38
C ALA A 7 21.51 -13.82 -5.44
N SER A 8 21.80 -12.64 -5.98
CA SER A 8 22.06 -11.46 -5.14
C SER A 8 20.76 -10.96 -4.49
N LEU A 9 20.90 -10.13 -3.46
CA LEU A 9 19.72 -9.53 -2.82
C LEU A 9 18.95 -8.66 -3.81
N GLU A 10 19.67 -7.94 -4.66
CA GLU A 10 19.13 -7.08 -5.70
C GLU A 10 18.31 -7.89 -6.71
N GLU A 11 18.78 -9.05 -7.16
CA GLU A 11 18.04 -9.94 -8.08
C GLU A 11 16.74 -10.46 -7.45
N LEU A 12 16.78 -10.80 -6.15
CA LEU A 12 15.59 -11.21 -5.40
C LEU A 12 14.60 -10.05 -5.24
N VAL A 13 15.10 -8.84 -4.97
CA VAL A 13 14.27 -7.63 -4.88
C VAL A 13 13.64 -7.31 -6.23
N ASP A 14 14.38 -7.39 -7.33
CA ASP A 14 13.85 -7.13 -8.68
C ASP A 14 12.74 -8.12 -9.05
N THR A 15 12.93 -9.39 -8.69
CA THR A 15 11.88 -10.42 -8.86
C THR A 15 10.64 -10.07 -8.04
N PHE A 16 10.81 -9.71 -6.77
CA PHE A 16 9.72 -9.32 -5.87
C PHE A 16 9.00 -8.04 -6.34
N VAL A 17 9.72 -7.04 -6.82
CA VAL A 17 9.15 -5.83 -7.43
C VAL A 17 8.34 -6.20 -8.68
N GLY A 18 8.85 -7.11 -9.51
CA GLY A 18 8.11 -7.63 -10.67
C GLY A 18 6.77 -8.28 -10.28
N ASP A 19 6.75 -9.08 -9.22
CA ASP A 19 5.52 -9.68 -8.67
C ASP A 19 4.56 -8.63 -8.12
N LEU A 20 5.07 -7.63 -7.40
CA LEU A 20 4.28 -6.53 -6.85
C LEU A 20 3.64 -5.69 -7.95
N THR A 21 4.41 -5.32 -8.98
CA THR A 21 3.90 -4.59 -10.16
C THR A 21 2.85 -5.38 -10.90
N ARG A 22 3.06 -6.69 -11.14
CA ARG A 22 2.04 -7.55 -11.79
C ARG A 22 0.74 -7.59 -10.98
N SER A 23 0.84 -7.75 -9.66
CA SER A 23 -0.32 -7.83 -8.77
C SER A 23 -1.12 -6.54 -8.75
N LEU A 24 -0.43 -5.38 -8.66
CA LEU A 24 -1.07 -4.08 -8.67
C LEU A 24 -1.66 -3.74 -10.05
N ASN A 25 -0.98 -4.11 -11.13
CA ASN A 25 -1.51 -3.92 -12.48
C ASN A 25 -2.81 -4.70 -12.71
N ALA A 26 -2.86 -5.94 -12.25
CA ALA A 26 -4.06 -6.78 -12.36
C ALA A 26 -5.28 -6.15 -11.65
N PHE A 27 -5.06 -5.37 -10.59
CA PHE A 27 -6.13 -4.74 -9.81
C PHE A 27 -6.46 -3.31 -10.26
N ALA A 28 -5.45 -2.47 -10.43
CA ALA A 28 -5.61 -1.02 -10.63
C ALA A 28 -5.35 -0.56 -12.08
N GLY A 29 -4.92 -1.47 -12.97
CA GLY A 29 -4.57 -1.14 -14.34
C GLY A 29 -3.08 -0.80 -14.48
N GLU A 30 -2.75 0.47 -14.68
CA GLU A 30 -1.35 0.89 -14.85
C GLU A 30 -0.75 1.29 -13.50
N CYS A 31 0.25 0.52 -13.06
CA CYS A 31 1.01 0.74 -11.85
C CYS A 31 2.22 1.64 -12.14
N PRO A 32 2.41 2.74 -11.39
CA PRO A 32 3.63 3.50 -11.44
C PRO A 32 4.85 2.61 -11.18
N PRO A 33 6.00 2.91 -11.78
CA PRO A 33 7.22 2.14 -11.54
C PRO A 33 7.63 2.25 -10.07
N PHE A 34 8.23 1.18 -9.56
CA PHE A 34 8.91 1.21 -8.28
C PHE A 34 10.35 1.68 -8.46
N LYS A 35 10.82 2.44 -7.47
CA LYS A 35 12.22 2.81 -7.29
C LYS A 35 12.80 2.00 -6.14
N THR A 36 13.94 1.37 -6.39
CA THR A 36 14.74 0.66 -5.40
C THR A 36 15.93 1.52 -4.99
N THR A 37 16.19 1.60 -3.69
CA THR A 37 17.36 2.30 -3.13
C THR A 37 18.08 1.40 -2.16
N VAL A 38 19.33 1.07 -2.46
CA VAL A 38 20.21 0.35 -1.54
C VAL A 38 20.67 1.29 -0.43
N VAL A 39 20.44 0.89 0.81
CA VAL A 39 20.88 1.61 2.01
C VAL A 39 22.05 0.85 2.63
N ASN A 40 23.25 1.34 2.34
CA ASN A 40 24.47 0.85 2.95
C ASN A 40 24.73 1.63 4.25
N SER A 41 24.63 0.96 5.38
CA SER A 41 25.12 1.48 6.66
C SER A 41 25.95 0.42 7.37
N SER A 42 26.86 0.84 8.24
CA SER A 42 27.67 -0.06 9.08
C SER A 42 26.83 -1.00 9.97
N GLN A 43 25.54 -0.71 10.15
CA GLN A 43 24.60 -1.50 10.98
C GLN A 43 23.56 -2.28 10.17
N THR A 44 23.39 -2.01 8.88
CA THR A 44 22.40 -2.67 8.01
C THR A 44 23.09 -3.44 6.90
N ARG A 45 23.20 -4.77 7.04
CA ARG A 45 23.67 -5.64 5.97
C ARG A 45 22.60 -5.70 4.87
N GLY A 46 22.85 -5.05 3.74
CA GLY A 46 22.01 -5.15 2.55
C GLY A 46 20.54 -4.83 2.84
N LEU A 47 20.23 -3.56 3.12
CA LEU A 47 18.84 -3.10 3.16
C LEU A 47 18.52 -2.45 1.81
N VAL A 48 17.46 -2.90 1.15
CA VAL A 48 16.96 -2.32 -0.09
C VAL A 48 15.55 -1.78 0.17
N ASN A 49 15.37 -0.47 0.01
CA ASN A 49 14.05 0.15 0.14
C ASN A 49 13.37 0.21 -1.23
N ILE A 50 12.09 -0.16 -1.25
CA ILE A 50 11.20 -0.16 -2.39
C ILE A 50 10.09 0.86 -2.11
N ARG A 51 9.83 1.74 -3.08
CA ARG A 51 8.70 2.68 -3.06
C ARG A 51 8.30 3.04 -4.49
N PHE A 52 7.12 3.61 -4.72
CA PHE A 52 6.83 4.20 -6.03
C PHE A 52 7.82 5.31 -6.35
N ASP A 53 8.14 5.46 -7.64
CA ASP A 53 8.96 6.58 -8.08
C ASP A 53 8.24 7.92 -7.82
N GLN A 54 9.02 8.93 -7.45
CA GLN A 54 8.53 10.26 -7.08
C GLN A 54 9.21 11.31 -7.97
N SER A 55 8.44 11.97 -8.82
CA SER A 55 8.85 13.09 -9.67
C SER A 55 7.73 14.12 -9.77
N GLU A 56 7.94 15.20 -10.54
CA GLU A 56 6.87 16.15 -10.84
C GLU A 56 5.69 15.48 -11.57
N GLU A 57 5.96 14.42 -12.34
CA GLU A 57 4.99 13.63 -13.09
C GLU A 57 4.45 12.41 -12.32
N ALA A 58 5.08 12.02 -11.21
CA ALA A 58 4.71 10.84 -10.42
C ALA A 58 4.62 11.18 -8.93
N PRO A 59 3.41 11.21 -8.32
CA PRO A 59 3.24 11.63 -6.93
C PRO A 59 3.77 10.62 -5.90
N GLY A 60 4.38 9.52 -6.33
CA GLY A 60 4.80 8.45 -5.42
C GLY A 60 3.68 7.59 -4.87
N ALA A 61 2.56 7.52 -5.57
CA ALA A 61 1.42 6.71 -5.19
C ALA A 61 0.68 6.17 -6.41
N LEU A 62 0.01 5.05 -6.22
CA LEU A 62 -0.90 4.45 -7.19
C LEU A 62 -2.31 5.03 -6.99
N LEU A 63 -2.84 5.70 -8.02
CA LEU A 63 -4.22 6.17 -8.02
C LEU A 63 -5.21 5.02 -8.25
N LEU A 64 -6.04 4.75 -7.26
CA LEU A 64 -7.11 3.75 -7.31
C LEU A 64 -8.38 4.39 -7.85
N LYS A 65 -8.96 3.76 -8.88
CA LYS A 65 -10.09 4.30 -9.64
C LYS A 65 -11.37 3.53 -9.36
N SER A 66 -12.49 4.24 -9.32
CA SER A 66 -13.85 3.69 -9.37
C SER A 66 -14.50 4.17 -10.66
N ARG A 67 -14.96 3.24 -11.52
CA ARG A 67 -15.50 3.54 -12.87
C ARG A 67 -14.65 4.55 -13.67
N GLY A 68 -13.32 4.43 -13.59
CA GLY A 68 -12.36 5.29 -14.29
C GLY A 68 -12.01 6.61 -13.58
N GLN A 69 -12.69 6.97 -12.48
CA GLN A 69 -12.40 8.17 -11.70
C GLN A 69 -11.52 7.85 -10.49
N GLY A 70 -10.46 8.63 -10.26
CA GLY A 70 -9.59 8.50 -9.10
C GLY A 70 -10.34 8.82 -7.81
N VAL A 71 -10.31 7.90 -6.84
CA VAL A 71 -11.01 8.02 -5.55
C VAL A 71 -10.05 7.96 -4.36
N LEU A 72 -8.97 7.20 -4.49
CA LEU A 72 -8.01 6.93 -3.43
C LEU A 72 -6.61 6.86 -4.03
N SER A 73 -5.59 7.07 -3.21
CA SER A 73 -4.21 6.76 -3.58
C SER A 73 -3.59 5.80 -2.59
N LEU A 74 -2.80 4.88 -3.11
CA LEU A 74 -2.01 3.93 -2.35
C LEU A 74 -0.53 4.33 -2.41
N ALA A 75 0.06 4.66 -1.27
CA ALA A 75 1.51 4.75 -1.13
C ALA A 75 2.05 3.45 -0.52
N VAL A 76 3.18 2.98 -1.05
CA VAL A 76 3.83 1.74 -0.60
C VAL A 76 5.28 2.03 -0.27
N THR A 77 5.71 1.56 0.90
CA THR A 77 7.14 1.48 1.25
C THR A 77 7.44 0.09 1.80
N ILE A 78 8.51 -0.54 1.31
CA ILE A 78 8.94 -1.87 1.75
C ILE A 78 10.46 -1.84 1.91
N GLY A 79 10.97 -2.21 3.07
CA GLY A 79 12.39 -2.43 3.31
C GLY A 79 12.68 -3.92 3.28
N CYS A 80 13.49 -4.36 2.33
CA CYS A 80 13.88 -5.74 2.16
C CYS A 80 15.33 -5.96 2.55
N THR A 81 15.62 -7.12 3.14
CA THR A 81 16.95 -7.55 3.52
C THR A 81 17.04 -9.07 3.46
N TRP A 82 18.17 -9.63 3.84
CA TRP A 82 18.32 -11.07 3.98
C TRP A 82 17.54 -11.60 5.20
N ASP A 83 17.03 -12.83 5.09
CA ASP A 83 16.53 -13.55 6.24
C ASP A 83 17.66 -13.87 7.25
N SER A 84 17.32 -14.43 8.41
CA SER A 84 18.32 -14.70 9.45
C SER A 84 19.37 -15.73 9.02
N ALA A 85 19.04 -16.61 8.06
CA ALA A 85 19.97 -17.58 7.49
C ALA A 85 20.74 -17.06 6.27
N SER A 86 20.46 -15.83 5.79
CA SER A 86 21.06 -15.24 4.58
C SER A 86 20.84 -16.09 3.32
N ARG A 87 19.63 -16.64 3.17
CA ARG A 87 19.22 -17.53 2.07
C ARG A 87 18.04 -16.98 1.28
N PHE A 88 17.19 -16.18 1.90
CA PHE A 88 15.95 -15.71 1.29
C PHE A 88 15.77 -14.20 1.50
N LEU A 89 14.97 -13.60 0.62
CA LEU A 89 14.47 -12.24 0.80
C LEU A 89 13.53 -12.20 2.01
N ALA A 90 13.76 -11.26 2.91
CA ALA A 90 12.91 -10.96 4.03
C ALA A 90 12.47 -9.51 3.98
N VAL A 91 11.20 -9.25 4.33
CA VAL A 91 10.72 -7.90 4.60
C VAL A 91 11.14 -7.54 6.02
N GLU A 92 11.93 -6.48 6.17
CA GLU A 92 12.31 -5.90 7.46
C GLU A 92 11.21 -4.98 7.98
N LYS A 93 10.61 -4.19 7.08
CA LYS A 93 9.47 -3.32 7.38
C LYS A 93 8.63 -3.08 6.15
N SER A 94 7.34 -2.83 6.31
CA SER A 94 6.49 -2.34 5.22
C SER A 94 5.43 -1.39 5.74
N SER A 95 4.99 -0.47 4.88
CA SER A 95 3.83 0.38 5.09
C SER A 95 3.04 0.50 3.79
N PHE A 96 1.75 0.19 3.87
CA PHE A 96 0.76 0.41 2.83
C PHE A 96 -0.21 1.47 3.34
N ALA A 97 -0.14 2.67 2.80
CA ALA A 97 -0.89 3.82 3.27
C ALA A 97 -1.91 4.25 2.22
N VAL A 98 -3.18 4.41 2.64
CA VAL A 98 -4.27 4.78 1.75
C VAL A 98 -4.73 6.20 2.06
N TYR A 99 -4.71 7.04 1.03
CA TYR A 99 -5.02 8.46 1.10
C TYR A 99 -6.32 8.77 0.35
N PRO A 100 -7.06 9.81 0.75
CA PRO A 100 -8.15 10.32 -0.06
C PRO A 100 -7.57 10.97 -1.34
N TYR A 101 -8.13 10.64 -2.51
CA TYR A 101 -7.69 11.20 -3.80
C TYR A 101 -6.18 11.05 -4.04
N ASP A 102 -5.54 11.99 -4.74
CA ASP A 102 -4.11 12.04 -5.05
C ASP A 102 -3.26 12.78 -3.99
N GLU A 103 -3.84 13.13 -2.85
CA GLU A 103 -3.20 13.96 -1.81
C GLU A 103 -2.36 13.13 -0.84
N VAL A 104 -1.24 12.57 -1.31
CA VAL A 104 -0.30 11.75 -0.51
C VAL A 104 0.46 12.55 0.58
N THR A 105 0.21 13.85 0.67
CA THR A 105 0.87 14.79 1.61
C THR A 105 0.10 15.01 2.91
N LYS A 106 -1.15 14.52 3.01
CA LYS A 106 -2.00 14.63 4.20
C LYS A 106 -1.91 13.40 5.10
N GLU A 107 -2.78 13.29 6.11
CA GLU A 107 -2.90 12.06 6.88
C GLU A 107 -3.60 10.97 6.05
N PRO A 108 -3.10 9.72 6.04
CA PRO A 108 -3.79 8.64 5.35
C PRO A 108 -5.03 8.21 6.13
N LEU A 109 -6.08 7.81 5.42
CA LEU A 109 -7.30 7.24 5.98
C LEU A 109 -7.00 6.01 6.85
N PHE A 110 -6.08 5.17 6.38
CA PHE A 110 -5.55 4.05 7.14
C PHE A 110 -4.19 3.62 6.61
N ARG A 111 -3.44 2.89 7.44
CA ARG A 111 -2.20 2.23 7.08
C ARG A 111 -2.14 0.80 7.59
N VAL A 112 -1.56 -0.09 6.79
CA VAL A 112 -1.17 -1.43 7.20
C VAL A 112 0.34 -1.48 7.28
N GLU A 113 0.86 -1.74 8.47
CA GLU A 113 2.28 -1.69 8.76
C GLU A 113 2.78 -3.05 9.26
N TYR A 114 4.03 -3.34 8.93
CA TYR A 114 4.75 -4.50 9.44
C TYR A 114 6.17 -4.09 9.81
N VAL A 115 6.68 -4.62 10.93
CA VAL A 115 8.06 -4.47 11.38
C VAL A 115 8.55 -5.82 11.88
N ARG A 116 9.58 -6.37 11.24
CA ARG A 116 10.24 -7.60 11.64
C ARG A 116 10.96 -7.39 12.97
N GLY A 117 10.97 -8.42 13.82
CA GLY A 117 11.68 -8.35 15.10
C GLY A 117 11.08 -7.33 16.08
N SER A 118 9.79 -7.02 15.98
CA SER A 118 9.09 -6.25 17.01
C SER A 118 9.32 -6.90 18.37
N ASN A 119 9.44 -6.08 19.42
CA ASN A 119 9.69 -6.62 20.76
C ASN A 119 8.54 -7.54 21.20
N LYS A 120 8.79 -8.44 22.16
CA LYS A 120 7.81 -9.42 22.64
C LYS A 120 6.51 -8.82 23.22
N TYR A 121 6.44 -7.51 23.39
CA TYR A 121 5.30 -6.77 23.93
C TYR A 121 4.51 -6.01 22.86
N ARG A 122 4.92 -6.07 21.58
CA ARG A 122 4.26 -5.37 20.47
C ARG A 122 4.08 -6.32 19.28
N PRO A 123 2.86 -6.41 18.72
CA PRO A 123 2.63 -7.12 17.47
C PRO A 123 3.57 -6.63 16.37
N SER A 124 3.97 -7.52 15.46
CA SER A 124 4.79 -7.12 14.32
C SER A 124 3.97 -6.42 13.24
N SER A 125 2.67 -6.69 13.17
CA SER A 125 1.74 -6.07 12.22
C SER A 125 0.76 -5.14 12.94
N HIS A 126 0.53 -3.98 12.33
CA HIS A 126 -0.34 -2.94 12.86
C HIS A 126 -1.32 -2.49 11.78
N PHE A 127 -2.55 -2.22 12.21
CA PHE A 127 -3.57 -1.62 11.37
C PHE A 127 -3.97 -0.28 12.01
N HIS A 128 -3.56 0.82 11.38
CA HIS A 128 -3.82 2.17 11.87
C HIS A 128 -4.96 2.78 11.08
N VAL A 129 -6.02 3.23 11.75
CA VAL A 129 -7.16 3.91 11.11
C VAL A 129 -7.19 5.35 11.60
N HIS A 130 -7.05 6.29 10.67
CA HIS A 130 -7.25 7.70 10.95
C HIS A 130 -8.75 8.01 10.89
N ALA A 131 -9.42 7.96 12.04
CA ALA A 131 -10.88 8.00 12.14
C ALA A 131 -11.50 9.40 11.93
N HIS A 132 -10.98 10.24 11.02
CA HIS A 132 -11.55 11.55 10.76
C HIS A 132 -12.86 11.41 9.96
N ARG A 133 -13.98 11.69 10.62
CA ARG A 133 -15.34 11.46 10.11
C ARG A 133 -15.57 12.10 8.75
N ASP A 134 -15.07 13.31 8.54
CA ASP A 134 -15.38 14.10 7.36
C ASP A 134 -14.69 13.55 6.11
N GLU A 135 -13.46 13.02 6.25
CA GLU A 135 -12.70 12.45 5.14
C GLU A 135 -13.36 11.16 4.63
N PHE A 136 -13.75 10.27 5.55
CA PHE A 136 -14.47 9.05 5.21
C PHE A 136 -15.87 9.33 4.65
N THR A 137 -16.60 10.30 5.21
CA THR A 137 -17.93 10.68 4.73
C THR A 137 -17.87 11.29 3.33
N HIS A 138 -16.89 12.17 3.08
CA HIS A 138 -16.66 12.77 1.78
C HIS A 138 -16.28 11.73 0.73
N LEU A 139 -15.33 10.84 1.05
CA LEU A 139 -14.94 9.73 0.17
C LEU A 139 -16.13 8.84 -0.20
N MET A 140 -16.91 8.39 0.80
CA MET A 140 -18.06 7.51 0.55
C MET A 140 -19.14 8.21 -0.28
N SER A 141 -19.35 9.51 -0.05
CA SER A 141 -20.32 10.31 -0.80
C SER A 141 -19.86 10.50 -2.25
N PHE A 142 -18.56 10.75 -2.46
CA PHE A 142 -17.99 10.86 -3.79
C PHE A 142 -18.09 9.54 -4.55
N ALA A 143 -17.61 8.43 -3.97
CA ALA A 143 -17.69 7.12 -4.59
C ALA A 143 -19.14 6.71 -4.94
N ALA A 144 -20.12 7.07 -4.11
CA ALA A 144 -21.54 6.84 -4.39
C ALA A 144 -22.08 7.70 -5.54
N LYS A 145 -21.62 8.95 -5.69
CA LYS A 145 -22.00 9.83 -6.82
C LYS A 145 -21.48 9.31 -8.16
N VAL A 146 -20.30 8.69 -8.17
CA VAL A 146 -19.73 8.07 -9.37
C VAL A 146 -20.52 6.82 -9.80
N ASP A 147 -21.30 6.23 -8.90
CA ASP A 147 -22.12 5.04 -9.14
C ASP A 147 -23.58 5.40 -9.46
N VAL A 148 -23.86 5.71 -10.73
CA VAL A 148 -25.18 6.20 -11.21
C VAL A 148 -26.33 5.22 -10.91
N GLU A 149 -26.07 3.91 -10.89
CA GLU A 149 -27.05 2.87 -10.54
C GLU A 149 -27.45 2.91 -9.05
N LYS A 150 -26.70 3.63 -8.20
CA LYS A 150 -27.01 3.88 -6.79
C LYS A 150 -27.49 5.31 -6.53
N GLN A 151 -27.86 6.09 -7.55
CA GLN A 151 -28.45 7.43 -7.34
C GLN A 151 -29.72 7.40 -6.46
N GLY A 152 -30.55 6.37 -6.54
CA GLY A 152 -31.69 6.20 -5.63
C GLY A 152 -31.28 5.98 -4.17
N LYS A 153 -30.04 5.54 -3.91
CA LYS A 153 -29.48 5.44 -2.55
C LYS A 153 -28.91 6.77 -2.07
N LEU A 154 -28.65 7.76 -2.94
CA LEU A 154 -28.04 9.05 -2.56
C LEU A 154 -28.90 9.82 -1.54
N GLU A 155 -30.23 9.78 -1.68
CA GLU A 155 -31.13 10.36 -0.67
C GLU A 155 -31.04 9.64 0.67
N ASP A 156 -30.93 8.31 0.65
CA ASP A 156 -30.71 7.48 1.85
C ASP A 156 -29.31 7.70 2.45
N TYR A 157 -28.30 7.99 1.62
CA TYR A 157 -26.94 8.38 2.02
C TYR A 157 -26.96 9.69 2.81
N PHE A 158 -27.66 10.73 2.32
CA PHE A 158 -27.79 12.01 3.00
C PHE A 158 -28.69 11.95 4.24
N LYS A 159 -29.76 11.14 4.23
CA LYS A 159 -30.67 10.98 5.37
C LYS A 159 -30.06 10.22 6.54
N LYS A 160 -29.25 9.18 6.30
CA LYS A 160 -28.70 8.33 7.38
C LYS A 160 -27.34 8.76 7.89
N GLY A 161 -26.53 9.45 7.07
CA GLY A 161 -25.13 9.77 7.38
C GLY A 161 -24.29 8.49 7.55
N LYS A 162 -23.45 8.15 6.58
CA LYS A 162 -22.58 6.98 6.72
C LYS A 162 -21.59 7.19 7.87
N LYS A 163 -21.61 6.29 8.84
CA LYS A 163 -20.65 6.26 9.96
C LYS A 163 -19.36 5.59 9.51
N LEU A 164 -18.25 5.88 10.19
CA LEU A 164 -17.00 5.15 9.99
C LEU A 164 -17.17 3.64 10.16
N SER A 165 -18.09 3.20 11.03
CA SER A 165 -18.45 1.78 11.22
C SER A 165 -19.07 1.11 9.99
N SER A 166 -19.44 1.87 8.94
CA SER A 166 -19.89 1.32 7.67
C SER A 166 -18.72 0.95 6.73
N PHE A 167 -17.50 1.36 7.06
CA PHE A 167 -16.31 0.97 6.32
C PHE A 167 -15.91 -0.46 6.72
N HIS A 168 -15.72 -1.32 5.73
CA HIS A 168 -15.33 -2.72 5.94
C HIS A 168 -14.03 -3.01 5.21
N PHE A 169 -13.11 -3.65 5.91
CA PHE A 169 -11.86 -4.15 5.36
C PHE A 169 -12.04 -5.64 5.08
N PRO A 170 -12.32 -6.05 3.83
CA PRO A 170 -12.39 -7.46 3.51
C PRO A 170 -10.99 -8.06 3.68
N THR A 171 -10.85 -9.08 4.52
CA THR A 171 -9.57 -9.76 4.78
C THR A 171 -9.32 -10.93 3.82
N GLY A 172 -10.08 -11.02 2.72
CA GLY A 172 -10.16 -12.19 1.82
C GLY A 172 -11.19 -13.23 2.27
N GLY A 173 -11.55 -14.17 1.37
CA GLY A 173 -12.57 -15.23 1.52
C GLY A 173 -13.47 -15.32 0.27
N PRO A 174 -13.97 -16.49 -0.19
CA PRO A 174 -14.53 -17.62 0.58
C PRO A 174 -13.53 -18.51 1.33
#